data_AF-A0A286JZM5-F1
#
_entry.id   AF-A0A286JZM5-F1
#
_cell.length_a   1.000
_cell.length_b   1.000
_cell.length_c   1.000
_cell.angle_alpha   90.00
_cell.angle_beta   90.00
_cell.angle_gamma   90.00
#
_symmetry.space_group_name_H-M   'P 1'
#
loop_
_entity.id
_entity.type
_entity.pdbx_description
1 polymer ?
#
loop_
_entity_poly.entity_id
_entity_poly.type
_entity_poly.pdbx_seq_one_letter_code
_entity_poly.pdbx_strand_id
1 'polypeptide(L)'
;YLYSMETGEYYFLETCLQLKLQLEWVYPFGRFEIRRFYGMDNGGGYDIWRKTAALATPFNFDEVDSQWPKGHCVAVRITSEDPDDGFKPTGGKVKEISFKSKPNVWAYFSVKSSGGIHEFADSQFDMFLHME
;
A
#
# COMPACT_ATOMS: atom_id res chain seq x y z
N TYR A 1 -10.21 2.65 13.43
CA TYR A 1 -11.33 2.25 14.29
C TYR A 1 -11.07 0.87 14.83
N LEU A 2 -11.53 0.60 16.05
CA LEU A 2 -11.61 -0.73 16.66
C LEU A 2 -13.06 -1.20 16.57
N TYR A 3 -13.28 -2.42 16.10
CA TYR A 3 -14.61 -3.03 16.01
C TYR A 3 -14.75 -4.12 17.08
N SER A 4 -15.87 -4.12 17.81
CA SER A 4 -16.20 -5.14 18.79
C SER A 4 -17.20 -6.14 18.20
N MET A 5 -16.82 -7.41 18.11
CA MET A 5 -17.72 -8.47 17.62
C MET A 5 -18.87 -8.75 18.60
N GLU A 6 -18.67 -8.52 19.90
CA GLU A 6 -19.67 -8.81 20.94
C GLU A 6 -20.80 -7.77 20.95
N THR A 7 -20.45 -6.50 20.77
CA THR A 7 -21.40 -5.38 20.85
C THR A 7 -21.83 -4.87 19.47
N GLY A 8 -21.07 -5.15 18.41
CA GLY A 8 -21.31 -4.62 17.08
C GLY A 8 -20.91 -3.14 16.90
N GLU A 9 -20.23 -2.56 17.90
CA GLU A 9 -19.90 -1.13 17.95
C GLU A 9 -18.50 -0.82 17.41
N TYR A 10 -18.32 0.42 16.91
CA TYR A 10 -17.05 0.95 16.44
C TYR A 10 -16.52 2.04 17.38
N TYR A 11 -15.23 1.97 17.68
CA TYR A 11 -14.53 2.96 18.50
C TYR A 11 -13.44 3.64 17.68
N PHE A 12 -13.40 4.97 17.68
CA PHE A 12 -12.34 5.71 17.02
C PHE A 12 -10.99 5.41 17.70
N LEU A 13 -9.94 5.26 16.90
CA LEU A 13 -8.57 5.08 17.41
C LEU A 13 -7.76 6.34 17.09
N GLU A 14 -7.52 6.56 15.80
CA GLU A 14 -6.74 7.69 15.30
C GLU A 14 -6.98 7.87 13.80
N THR A 15 -6.55 9.03 13.29
CA THR A 15 -6.41 9.29 11.85
C THR A 15 -4.93 9.31 11.50
N CYS A 16 -4.47 8.28 10.77
CA CYS A 16 -3.10 8.24 10.25
C CYS A 16 -2.99 9.16 9.03
N LEU A 17 -2.17 10.21 9.14
CA LEU A 17 -1.96 11.21 8.07
C LEU A 17 -0.89 10.80 7.05
N GLN A 18 -0.38 9.58 7.13
CA GLN A 18 0.61 9.03 6.21
C GLN A 18 -0.02 7.97 5.29
N LEU A 19 0.53 7.83 4.09
CA LEU A 19 0.16 6.75 3.16
C LEU A 19 0.54 5.40 3.79
N LYS A 20 -0.42 4.48 3.85
CA LYS A 20 -0.16 3.11 4.27
C LYS A 20 0.30 2.30 3.07
N LEU A 21 1.50 1.72 3.16
CA LEU A 21 2.12 0.89 2.11
C LEU A 21 1.20 -0.24 1.59
N GLN A 22 0.30 -0.73 2.44
CA GLN A 22 -0.69 -1.77 2.12
C GLN A 22 -1.82 -1.32 1.18
N LEU A 23 -2.05 -0.01 1.04
CA LEU A 23 -3.16 0.55 0.23
C LEU A 23 -2.72 1.04 -1.15
N GLU A 24 -1.41 1.16 -1.39
CA GLU A 24 -0.86 1.77 -2.59
C GLU A 24 -1.14 0.98 -3.88
N TRP A 25 -1.46 -0.31 -3.75
CA TRP A 25 -1.63 -1.23 -4.88
C TRP A 25 -3.09 -1.53 -5.23
N VAL A 26 -4.01 -1.31 -4.29
CA VAL A 26 -5.46 -1.53 -4.51
C VAL A 26 -6.08 -0.36 -5.28
N TYR A 27 -5.50 0.83 -5.12
CA TYR A 27 -5.88 2.02 -5.87
C TYR A 27 -4.61 2.67 -6.41
N PRO A 28 -4.55 3.04 -7.71
CA PRO A 28 -3.40 3.73 -8.29
C PRO A 28 -3.38 5.19 -7.80
N PHE A 29 -3.11 5.39 -6.51
CA PHE A 29 -2.81 6.68 -5.91
C PHE A 29 -1.51 7.27 -6.48
N GLY A 30 -0.68 6.46 -7.17
CA GLY A 30 0.57 6.87 -7.83
C GLY A 30 0.44 7.83 -9.02
N ARG A 31 -0.75 8.37 -9.32
CA ARG A 31 -0.92 9.46 -10.30
C ARG A 31 -1.07 10.85 -9.67
N PHE A 32 -0.69 11.03 -8.40
CA PHE A 32 -0.49 12.38 -7.88
C PHE A 32 0.86 12.91 -8.36
N GLU A 33 0.82 13.81 -9.34
CA GLU A 33 1.99 14.43 -9.94
C GLU A 33 2.79 15.20 -8.88
N ILE A 34 4.01 14.74 -8.56
CA ILE A 34 4.94 15.39 -7.60
C ILE A 34 5.11 16.88 -7.91
N ARG A 35 5.07 17.28 -9.18
CA ARG A 35 5.18 18.69 -9.62
C ARG A 35 3.99 19.56 -9.24
N ARG A 36 2.80 18.98 -9.01
CA ARG A 36 1.64 19.67 -8.43
C ARG A 36 1.88 20.05 -6.97
N PHE A 37 2.60 19.22 -6.22
CA PHE A 37 2.98 19.52 -4.82
C PHE A 37 3.87 20.77 -4.73
N TYR A 38 4.65 21.03 -5.79
CA TYR A 38 5.52 22.21 -5.90
C TYR A 38 4.89 23.38 -6.66
N GLY A 39 3.60 23.32 -7.00
CA GLY A 39 2.90 24.44 -7.66
C GLY A 39 3.43 24.81 -9.04
N MET A 40 4.10 23.89 -9.75
CA MET A 40 4.67 24.17 -11.07
C MET A 40 3.62 23.97 -12.17
N ASP A 41 3.37 25.03 -12.96
CA ASP A 41 2.27 25.05 -13.93
C ASP A 41 2.52 24.29 -15.25
N ASN A 42 3.77 23.94 -15.60
CA ASN A 42 4.12 23.49 -16.96
C ASN A 42 5.01 22.22 -17.00
N GLY A 43 4.50 21.11 -16.48
CA GLY A 43 5.20 19.82 -16.40
C GLY A 43 4.83 18.80 -17.49
N GLY A 44 5.19 19.04 -18.75
CA GLY A 44 5.26 17.98 -19.78
C GLY A 44 3.95 17.29 -20.15
N GLY A 45 3.04 17.99 -20.85
CA GLY A 45 2.00 17.40 -21.71
C GLY A 45 0.85 16.63 -21.04
N TYR A 46 0.84 16.50 -19.71
CA TYR A 46 -0.24 15.86 -18.91
C TYR A 46 -1.12 16.87 -18.17
N ASP A 47 -1.19 18.11 -18.66
CA ASP A 47 -2.09 19.19 -18.25
C ASP A 47 -3.56 18.96 -18.64
N ILE A 48 -3.90 17.73 -19.05
CA ILE A 48 -5.26 17.26 -19.35
C ILE A 48 -6.23 17.53 -18.20
N TRP A 49 -5.79 17.49 -16.94
CA TRP A 49 -6.68 17.67 -15.79
C TRP A 49 -7.33 19.05 -15.71
N ARG A 50 -6.65 20.17 -16.06
CA ARG A 50 -7.32 21.49 -16.04
C ARG A 50 -8.48 21.52 -17.05
N LYS A 51 -8.26 20.93 -18.23
CA LYS A 51 -9.27 20.82 -19.28
C LYS A 51 -10.38 19.85 -18.87
N THR A 52 -10.04 18.70 -18.30
CA THR A 52 -11.01 17.71 -17.80
C THR A 52 -11.83 18.25 -16.63
N ALA A 53 -11.21 18.96 -15.67
CA ALA A 53 -11.88 19.55 -14.52
C ALA A 53 -12.79 20.72 -14.93
N ALA A 54 -12.38 21.54 -15.90
CA ALA A 54 -13.23 22.60 -16.46
C ALA A 54 -14.48 22.05 -17.18
N LEU A 55 -14.41 20.81 -17.69
CA LEU A 55 -15.51 20.11 -18.35
C LEU A 55 -16.20 19.09 -17.44
N ALA A 56 -15.73 18.91 -16.20
CA ALA A 56 -16.27 17.93 -15.28
C ALA A 56 -17.56 18.46 -14.66
N THR A 57 -18.61 17.65 -14.75
CA THR A 57 -19.83 17.89 -13.98
C THR A 57 -19.56 17.65 -12.49
N PRO A 58 -20.09 18.48 -11.58
CA PRO A 58 -20.00 18.23 -10.15
C PRO A 58 -20.48 16.83 -9.81
N PHE A 59 -19.65 16.07 -9.08
CA PHE A 59 -19.99 14.74 -8.62
C PHE A 59 -20.75 14.85 -7.29
N ASN A 60 -22.00 14.40 -7.27
CA ASN A 60 -22.80 14.39 -6.05
C ASN A 60 -22.63 13.04 -5.34
N PHE A 61 -22.02 13.05 -4.16
CA PHE A 61 -21.80 11.84 -3.35
C PHE A 61 -23.11 11.27 -2.77
N ASP A 62 -24.16 12.08 -2.66
CA ASP A 62 -25.44 11.66 -2.08
C ASP A 62 -26.36 10.97 -3.12
N GLU A 63 -26.11 11.19 -4.41
CA GLU A 63 -26.92 10.65 -5.52
C GLU A 63 -26.29 9.44 -6.21
N VAL A 64 -25.03 9.13 -5.91
CA VAL A 64 -24.28 8.07 -6.59
C VAL A 64 -24.41 6.75 -5.84
N ASP A 65 -24.58 5.65 -6.57
CA ASP A 65 -24.52 4.32 -5.99
C ASP A 65 -23.08 3.98 -5.56
N SER A 66 -22.94 3.54 -4.31
CA SER A 66 -21.68 3.01 -3.80
C SER A 66 -21.25 1.80 -4.61
N GLN A 67 -19.98 1.78 -5.02
CA GLN A 67 -19.41 0.65 -5.73
C GLN A 67 -19.07 -0.46 -4.73
N TRP A 68 -19.60 -1.65 -4.99
CA TRP A 68 -19.26 -2.83 -4.18
C TRP A 68 -17.78 -3.22 -4.39
N PRO A 69 -17.07 -3.62 -3.32
CA PRO A 69 -15.72 -4.15 -3.43
C PRO A 69 -15.68 -5.32 -4.42
N LYS A 70 -14.68 -5.33 -5.30
CA LYS A 70 -14.49 -6.38 -6.31
C LYS A 70 -13.45 -7.36 -5.82
N GLY A 71 -13.89 -8.57 -5.48
CA GLY A 71 -13.00 -9.64 -5.06
C GLY A 71 -12.53 -9.52 -3.61
N HIS A 72 -11.51 -10.31 -3.27
CA HIS A 72 -10.88 -10.30 -1.96
C HIS A 72 -9.37 -10.14 -2.10
N CYS A 73 -8.73 -9.44 -1.16
CA CYS A 73 -7.30 -9.21 -1.19
C CYS A 73 -6.68 -9.49 0.18
N VAL A 74 -5.71 -10.40 0.22
CA VAL A 74 -4.93 -10.72 1.42
C VAL A 74 -3.51 -10.20 1.22
N ALA A 75 -3.08 -9.30 2.10
CA ALA A 75 -1.72 -8.81 2.14
C ALA A 75 -0.95 -9.43 3.32
N VAL A 76 0.26 -9.91 3.07
CA VAL A 76 1.14 -10.49 4.10
C VAL A 76 2.45 -9.71 4.15
N ARG A 77 2.95 -9.44 5.35
CA ARG A 77 4.27 -8.83 5.58
C ARG A 77 5.28 -9.93 5.85
N ILE A 78 6.48 -9.80 5.29
CA ILE A 78 7.60 -10.71 5.57
C ILE A 78 8.65 -9.92 6.35
N THR A 79 9.03 -10.42 7.52
CA THR A 79 9.99 -9.81 8.43
C THR A 79 11.17 -10.75 8.72
N SER A 80 12.30 -10.18 9.13
CA SER A 80 13.48 -10.94 9.58
C SER A 80 13.45 -11.21 11.09
N GLU A 81 12.27 -11.46 11.65
CA GLU A 81 12.06 -11.65 13.08
C GLU A 81 12.06 -13.14 13.45
N ASP A 82 12.73 -13.49 14.55
CA ASP A 82 12.80 -14.87 15.03
C ASP A 82 11.64 -15.18 16.00
N PRO A 83 10.66 -16.04 15.65
CA PRO A 83 9.55 -16.37 16.53
C PRO A 83 9.98 -17.14 17.79
N ASP A 84 11.10 -17.88 17.74
CA ASP A 84 11.62 -18.65 18.87
C ASP A 84 12.37 -17.77 19.87
N ASP A 85 12.89 -16.62 19.42
CA ASP A 85 13.49 -15.56 20.25
C ASP A 85 12.54 -14.36 20.45
N GLY A 86 11.22 -14.62 20.49
CA GLY A 86 10.21 -13.62 20.85
C GLY A 86 9.98 -12.52 19.81
N PHE A 87 10.08 -12.86 18.52
CA PHE A 87 9.99 -11.95 17.37
C PHE A 87 11.07 -10.86 17.36
N LYS A 88 12.25 -11.19 17.88
CA LYS A 88 13.38 -10.26 17.86
C LYS A 88 13.82 -9.98 16.42
N PRO A 89 13.93 -8.70 16.00
CA PRO A 89 14.48 -8.35 14.70
C PRO A 89 15.91 -8.85 14.54
N THR A 90 16.19 -9.53 13.43
CA THR A 90 17.54 -10.00 13.10
C THR A 90 18.06 -9.33 11.84
N GLY A 91 19.33 -8.93 11.89
CA GLY A 91 20.08 -8.48 10.71
C GLY A 91 20.85 -9.64 10.09
N GLY A 92 21.38 -9.45 8.89
CA GLY A 92 22.19 -10.48 8.23
C GLY A 92 22.25 -10.34 6.72
N LYS A 93 22.72 -11.39 6.05
CA LYS A 93 22.72 -11.47 4.59
C LYS A 93 21.65 -12.44 4.11
N VAL A 94 20.85 -11.99 3.16
CA VAL A 94 19.88 -12.81 2.45
C VAL A 94 20.63 -13.63 1.42
N LYS A 95 20.62 -14.96 1.57
CA LYS A 95 21.31 -15.86 0.64
C LYS A 95 20.58 -15.95 -0.69
N GLU A 96 19.28 -16.21 -0.65
CA GLU A 96 18.45 -16.39 -1.83
C GLU A 96 17.02 -15.92 -1.53
N ILE A 97 16.41 -15.24 -2.50
CA ILE A 97 14.97 -14.99 -2.55
C ILE A 97 14.48 -15.63 -3.84
N SER A 98 13.56 -16.58 -3.70
CA SER A 98 12.89 -17.22 -4.83
C SER A 98 11.38 -17.16 -4.61
N PHE A 99 10.70 -16.37 -5.44
CA PHE A 99 9.26 -16.22 -5.40
C PHE A 99 8.64 -16.80 -6.67
N LYS A 100 7.69 -17.71 -6.49
CA LYS A 100 6.93 -18.31 -7.59
C LYS A 100 5.61 -17.57 -7.74
N SER A 101 5.56 -16.60 -8.65
CA SER A 101 4.33 -15.88 -8.95
C SER A 101 3.26 -16.84 -9.50
N LYS A 102 2.00 -16.53 -9.15
CA LYS A 102 0.81 -17.11 -9.78
C LYS A 102 -0.03 -15.95 -10.33
N PRO A 103 -0.99 -16.17 -11.24
CA PRO A 103 -1.76 -15.09 -11.87
C PRO A 103 -2.29 -14.04 -10.89
N ASN A 104 -2.78 -14.48 -9.72
CA ASN A 104 -3.32 -13.58 -8.69
C ASN A 104 -2.46 -13.51 -7.42
N VAL A 105 -1.17 -13.86 -7.53
CA VAL A 105 -0.25 -13.88 -6.39
C VAL A 105 1.06 -13.18 -6.76
N TRP A 106 1.29 -12.03 -6.14
CA TRP A 106 2.37 -11.11 -6.47
C TRP A 106 3.11 -10.72 -5.19
N ALA A 107 4.40 -10.38 -5.30
CA ALA A 107 5.20 -9.95 -4.17
C ALA A 107 6.21 -8.89 -4.60
N TYR A 108 6.50 -7.97 -3.68
CA TYR A 108 7.54 -6.96 -3.81
C TYR A 108 8.57 -7.15 -2.70
N PHE A 109 9.84 -7.05 -3.10
CA PHE A 109 10.97 -7.24 -2.20
C PHE A 109 11.85 -5.98 -2.20
N SER A 110 12.11 -5.42 -1.02
CA SER A 110 13.01 -4.27 -0.86
C SER A 110 14.48 -4.68 -0.80
N VAL A 111 14.75 -5.96 -0.53
CA VAL A 111 16.10 -6.56 -0.50
C VAL A 111 16.23 -7.57 -1.65
N LYS A 112 17.40 -7.64 -2.27
CA LYS A 112 17.71 -8.60 -3.35
C LYS A 112 18.44 -9.82 -2.81
N SER A 113 18.47 -10.92 -3.58
CA SER A 113 19.36 -12.06 -3.30
C SER A 113 20.81 -11.58 -3.15
N SER A 114 21.53 -12.12 -2.16
CA SER A 114 22.85 -11.64 -1.70
C SER A 114 22.87 -10.24 -1.06
N GLY A 115 21.72 -9.61 -0.86
CA GLY A 115 21.57 -8.34 -0.15
C GLY A 115 21.69 -8.49 1.37
N GLY A 116 21.80 -7.37 2.08
CA GLY A 116 21.90 -7.34 3.53
C GLY A 116 20.70 -6.67 4.18
N ILE A 117 20.26 -7.20 5.32
CA ILE A 117 19.33 -6.57 6.24
C ILE A 117 20.19 -5.94 7.34
N HIS A 118 20.20 -4.61 7.41
CA HIS A 118 21.01 -3.87 8.38
C HIS A 118 20.23 -3.65 9.67
N GLU A 119 20.92 -3.49 10.80
CA GLU A 119 20.32 -3.18 12.11
C GLU A 119 19.57 -1.84 12.17
N PHE A 120 19.74 -0.97 11.17
CA PHE A 120 19.02 0.30 11.02
C PHE A 120 17.96 0.24 9.92
N ALA A 121 17.83 -0.90 9.23
CA ALA A 121 16.76 -1.13 8.30
C ALA A 121 15.51 -1.62 9.07
N ASP A 122 14.34 -1.37 8.50
CA ASP A 122 13.11 -2.00 8.99
C ASP A 122 13.27 -3.53 8.91
N SER A 123 12.77 -4.24 9.92
CA SER A 123 12.76 -5.72 9.92
C SER A 123 11.85 -6.26 8.83
N GLN A 124 10.85 -5.47 8.41
CA GLN A 124 10.02 -5.78 7.24
C GLN A 124 10.76 -5.44 5.96
N PHE A 125 11.09 -6.47 5.17
CA PHE A 125 11.75 -6.30 3.89
C PHE A 125 10.85 -6.61 2.68
N ASP A 126 9.74 -7.33 2.85
CA ASP A 126 8.84 -7.65 1.73
C ASP A 126 7.34 -7.50 2.05
N MET A 127 6.56 -7.47 0.97
CA MET A 127 5.10 -7.53 1.00
C MET A 127 4.57 -8.48 -0.08
N PHE A 128 3.67 -9.36 0.33
CA PHE A 128 2.97 -10.32 -0.51
C PHE A 128 1.50 -9.91 -0.66
N LEU A 129 0.94 -10.09 -1.85
CA LEU A 129 -0.45 -9.80 -2.17
C LEU A 129 -1.08 -10.99 -2.89
N HIS A 130 -2.20 -11.47 -2.38
CA HIS A 130 -3.07 -12.42 -3.07
C HIS A 130 -4.43 -11.78 -3.33
N MET A 131 -4.88 -11.82 -4.58
CA MET A 131 -6.23 -11.37 -4.97
C MET A 131 -7.09 -12.55 -5.44
N GLU A 132 -8.36 -12.55 -5.07
CA GLU A 132 -9.40 -13.47 -5.58
C GLU A 132 -10.46 -12.70 -6.36
#